data_AF-A0A2S0JRJ6-F1
#
_entry.id   AF-A0A2S0JRJ6-F1
#
_cell.length_a   1.000
_cell.length_b   1.000
_cell.length_c   1.000
_cell.angle_alpha   90.00
_cell.angle_beta   90.00
_cell.angle_gamma   90.00
#
_symmetry.space_group_name_H-M   'P 1'
#
loop_
_entity.id
_entity.type
_entity.pdbx_description
1 polymer ?
#
loop_
_entity_poly.entity_id
_entity_poly.type
_entity_poly.pdbx_seq_one_letter_code
_entity_poly.pdbx_strand_id
1 'polypeptide(L)'
;MKIFFNRMYNYSLFILLIILFIAILFFRDLPEKPLVDVIITSLSSIISAFIAAFVAFRVANYQISHNEKKEELDKRKKLVSRIKLLRHEISYNKNQLKICLDLVPVKSEPEIDKALSENLRTDLWDTLAVDIIEDMNYELFSNIVELYYKISRLKQEGTFEHNFCNTTFAECTSTNAKIEIFLENPDSFLYPTS
;
A
#
# COMPACT_ATOMS: atom_id res chain seq x y z
N MET A 1 9.77 -9.14 -20.62
CA MET A 1 10.15 -8.08 -21.60
C MET A 1 11.34 -7.21 -21.15
N LYS A 2 11.33 -6.58 -19.96
CA LYS A 2 12.42 -5.69 -19.48
C LYS A 2 13.83 -6.33 -19.49
N ILE A 3 13.96 -7.60 -19.10
CA ILE A 3 15.26 -8.32 -19.07
C ILE A 3 15.84 -8.52 -20.48
N PHE A 4 14.98 -8.75 -21.47
CA PHE A 4 15.38 -8.99 -22.86
C PHE A 4 15.93 -7.71 -23.51
N PHE A 5 15.25 -6.58 -23.33
CA PHE A 5 15.71 -5.27 -23.79
C PHE A 5 17.06 -4.87 -23.16
N ASN A 6 17.23 -5.11 -21.86
CA ASN A 6 18.49 -4.82 -21.17
C ASN A 6 19.64 -5.68 -21.71
N ARG A 7 19.38 -6.95 -22.05
CA ARG A 7 20.38 -7.83 -22.67
C ARG A 7 20.73 -7.38 -24.08
N MET A 8 19.74 -7.09 -24.92
CA MET A 8 19.98 -6.58 -26.28
C MET A 8 20.78 -5.27 -26.29
N TYR A 9 20.46 -4.33 -25.41
CA TYR A 9 21.18 -3.07 -25.31
C TYR A 9 22.63 -3.25 -24.84
N ASN A 10 22.86 -4.14 -23.86
CA ASN A 10 24.21 -4.47 -23.40
C ASN A 10 25.05 -5.13 -24.51
N TYR A 11 24.46 -6.02 -25.32
CA TYR A 11 25.15 -6.59 -26.48
C TYR A 11 25.48 -5.53 -27.54
N SER A 12 24.57 -4.58 -27.77
CA SER A 12 24.78 -3.46 -28.71
C SER A 12 25.95 -2.58 -28.28
N LEU A 13 26.03 -2.29 -26.97
CA LEU A 13 27.09 -1.50 -26.35
C LEU A 13 28.45 -2.21 -26.44
N PHE A 14 28.47 -3.52 -26.19
CA PHE A 14 29.67 -4.34 -26.30
C PHE A 14 30.21 -4.41 -27.74
N ILE A 15 29.31 -4.56 -28.73
CA ILE A 15 29.66 -4.55 -30.15
C ILE A 15 30.21 -3.18 -30.57
N LEU A 16 29.59 -2.08 -30.12
CA LEU A 16 30.08 -0.72 -30.37
C LEU A 16 31.51 -0.52 -29.84
N LEU A 17 31.79 -0.98 -28.62
CA LEU A 17 33.13 -0.90 -28.01
C LEU A 17 34.17 -1.71 -28.80
N ILE A 18 33.82 -2.89 -29.31
CA ILE A 18 34.71 -3.72 -30.13
C ILE A 18 35.04 -3.02 -31.45
N ILE A 19 34.03 -2.50 -32.16
CA ILE A 19 34.21 -1.80 -33.44
C ILE A 19 35.13 -0.59 -33.23
N LEU A 20 34.95 0.12 -32.12
CA LEU A 20 35.71 1.32 -31.81
C LEU A 20 37.16 1.00 -31.40
N PHE A 21 37.38 -0.09 -30.66
CA PHE A 21 38.73 -0.61 -30.37
C PHE A 21 39.48 -1.00 -31.66
N ILE A 22 38.80 -1.69 -32.58
CA ILE A 22 39.36 -2.06 -33.88
C ILE A 22 39.67 -0.81 -34.71
N ALA A 23 38.79 0.20 -34.70
CA ALA A 23 39.03 1.47 -35.38
C ALA A 23 40.28 2.18 -34.84
N ILE A 24 40.45 2.27 -33.52
CA ILE A 24 41.65 2.86 -32.90
C ILE A 24 42.92 2.10 -33.33
N LEU A 25 42.89 0.77 -33.37
CA LEU A 25 44.02 -0.04 -33.84
C LEU A 25 44.35 0.23 -35.31
N PHE A 26 43.34 0.35 -36.18
CA PHE A 26 43.53 0.65 -37.60
C PHE A 26 44.05 2.06 -37.86
N PHE A 27 43.59 3.07 -37.10
CA PHE A 27 44.00 4.47 -37.28
C PHE A 27 45.37 4.80 -36.67
N ARG A 28 45.86 3.99 -35.73
CA ARG A 28 47.18 4.17 -35.08
C ARG A 28 48.35 4.11 -36.05
N ASP A 29 48.23 3.35 -37.14
CA ASP A 29 49.30 3.09 -38.09
C ASP A 29 49.32 4.07 -39.29
N LEU A 30 48.47 5.10 -39.30
CA LEU A 30 48.48 6.13 -40.35
C LEU A 30 49.52 7.24 -40.07
N PRO A 31 50.26 7.72 -41.10
CA PRO A 31 51.35 8.68 -40.95
C PRO A 31 50.90 10.12 -40.63
N GLU A 32 49.61 10.45 -40.77
CA GLU A 32 49.05 11.79 -40.51
C GLU A 32 48.67 11.99 -39.03
N LYS A 33 49.68 12.15 -38.18
CA LYS A 33 49.54 12.30 -36.72
C LYS A 33 48.46 13.28 -36.24
N PRO A 34 48.34 14.53 -36.76
CA PRO A 34 47.34 15.47 -36.23
C PRO A 34 45.90 15.08 -36.55
N LEU A 35 45.66 14.35 -37.65
CA LEU A 35 44.33 13.92 -38.06
C LEU A 35 43.89 12.70 -37.23
N VAL A 36 44.83 11.80 -36.92
CA VAL A 36 44.64 10.67 -36.01
C VAL A 36 44.31 11.14 -34.58
N ASP A 37 45.00 12.17 -34.06
CA ASP A 37 44.74 12.71 -32.73
C ASP A 37 43.34 13.34 -32.59
N VAL A 38 42.86 14.03 -33.63
CA VAL A 38 41.50 14.61 -33.66
C VAL A 38 40.43 13.51 -33.69
N ILE A 39 40.66 12.44 -34.46
CA ILE A 39 39.75 11.29 -34.53
C ILE A 39 39.69 10.56 -33.18
N ILE A 40 40.85 10.28 -32.56
CA ILE A 40 40.91 9.62 -31.24
C ILE A 40 40.22 10.47 -30.17
N THR A 41 40.43 11.78 -30.18
CA THR A 41 39.79 12.70 -29.22
C THR A 41 38.27 12.73 -29.40
N SER A 42 37.80 12.79 -30.64
CA SER A 42 36.37 12.78 -30.96
C SER A 42 35.70 11.45 -30.56
N LEU A 43 36.36 10.33 -30.85
CA LEU A 43 35.90 8.99 -30.45
C LEU A 43 35.85 8.84 -28.93
N SER A 44 36.89 9.29 -28.22
CA SER A 44 36.92 9.29 -26.76
C SER A 44 35.75 10.10 -26.17
N SER A 45 35.48 11.28 -26.72
CA SER A 45 34.35 12.12 -26.31
C SER A 45 32.99 11.43 -26.50
N ILE A 46 32.78 10.77 -27.64
CA ILE A 46 31.56 10.00 -27.93
C ILE A 46 31.38 8.85 -26.93
N ILE A 47 32.46 8.11 -26.63
CA ILE A 47 32.40 7.02 -25.64
C ILE A 47 32.06 7.57 -24.26
N SER A 48 32.73 8.64 -23.81
CA SER A 48 32.47 9.25 -22.51
C SER A 48 31.02 9.73 -22.40
N ALA A 49 30.49 10.35 -23.45
CA ALA A 49 29.08 10.77 -23.50
C ALA A 49 28.12 9.58 -23.40
N PHE A 50 28.44 8.48 -24.09
CA PHE A 50 27.61 7.27 -24.07
C PHE A 50 27.61 6.58 -22.70
N ILE A 51 28.78 6.47 -22.07
CA ILE A 51 28.91 5.92 -20.70
C ILE A 51 28.15 6.81 -19.71
N ALA A 52 28.29 8.14 -19.81
CA ALA A 52 27.55 9.07 -18.96
C ALA A 52 26.02 8.92 -19.13
N ALA A 53 25.54 8.82 -20.37
CA ALA A 53 24.12 8.57 -20.66
C ALA A 53 23.63 7.23 -20.07
N PHE A 54 24.45 6.18 -20.15
CA PHE A 54 24.13 4.88 -19.57
C PHE A 54 24.01 4.93 -18.04
N VAL A 55 24.98 5.56 -17.37
CA VAL A 55 24.93 5.74 -15.92
C VAL A 55 23.71 6.56 -15.52
N ALA A 56 23.42 7.66 -16.24
CA ALA A 56 22.23 8.46 -16.00
C ALA A 56 20.93 7.65 -16.15
N PHE A 57 20.83 6.83 -17.20
CA PHE A 57 19.69 5.93 -17.39
C PHE A 57 19.55 4.92 -16.26
N ARG A 58 20.66 4.31 -15.80
CA ARG A 58 20.64 3.36 -14.68
C ARG A 58 20.21 4.04 -13.38
N VAL A 59 20.74 5.23 -13.09
CA VAL A 59 20.38 6.02 -11.90
C VAL A 59 18.92 6.42 -11.95
N ALA A 60 18.41 6.90 -13.09
CA ALA A 60 17.00 7.25 -13.25
C ALA A 60 16.07 6.06 -12.99
N ASN A 61 16.37 4.89 -13.57
CA ASN A 61 15.58 3.68 -13.32
C ASN A 61 15.63 3.24 -11.86
N TYR A 62 16.79 3.32 -11.22
CA TYR A 62 16.94 3.01 -9.81
C TYR A 62 16.13 3.96 -8.94
N GLN A 63 16.16 5.26 -9.23
CA GLN A 63 15.37 6.27 -8.52
C GLN A 63 13.86 6.05 -8.69
N ILE A 64 13.39 5.74 -9.90
CA ILE A 64 11.98 5.41 -10.15
C ILE A 64 11.57 4.20 -9.33
N SER A 65 12.32 3.08 -9.41
CA SER A 65 11.97 1.87 -8.66
C SER A 65 12.03 2.09 -7.14
N HIS A 66 12.95 2.93 -6.66
CA HIS A 66 13.06 3.25 -5.25
C HIS A 66 11.89 4.12 -4.78
N ASN A 67 11.45 5.06 -5.61
CA ASN A 67 10.29 5.90 -5.33
C ASN A 67 8.99 5.08 -5.32
N GLU A 68 8.80 4.18 -6.30
CA GLU A 68 7.66 3.27 -6.34
C GLU A 68 7.57 2.42 -5.06
N LYS A 69 8.69 1.83 -4.63
CA LYS A 69 8.76 1.05 -3.38
C LYS A 69 8.47 1.90 -2.14
N LYS A 70 8.99 3.14 -2.11
CA LYS A 70 8.74 4.05 -0.99
C LYS A 70 7.26 4.44 -0.91
N GLU A 71 6.65 4.74 -2.04
CA GLU A 71 5.23 5.08 -2.12
C GLU A 71 4.36 3.91 -1.64
N GLU A 72 4.68 2.68 -2.05
CA GLU A 72 3.98 1.48 -1.58
C GLU A 72 4.11 1.31 -0.05
N LEU A 73 5.31 1.49 0.50
CA LEU A 73 5.55 1.42 1.95
C LEU A 73 4.78 2.50 2.71
N ASP A 74 4.71 3.72 2.18
CA ASP A 74 4.00 4.82 2.81
C ASP A 74 2.47 4.59 2.77
N LYS A 75 1.93 4.06 1.66
CA LYS A 75 0.52 3.61 1.57
C LYS A 75 0.21 2.55 2.63
N ARG A 76 1.05 1.52 2.76
CA ARG A 76 0.88 0.46 3.78
C ARG A 76 0.89 1.01 5.20
N LYS A 77 1.84 1.90 5.53
CA LYS A 77 1.88 2.54 6.86
C LYS A 77 0.61 3.33 7.15
N LYS A 78 0.10 4.05 6.14
CA LYS A 78 -1.15 4.80 6.24
C LYS A 78 -2.33 3.86 6.50
N LEU A 79 -2.46 2.78 5.73
CA LEU A 79 -3.50 1.77 5.94
C LEU A 79 -3.44 1.19 7.35
N VAL A 80 -2.29 0.69 7.79
CA VAL A 80 -2.11 0.11 9.14
C VAL A 80 -2.49 1.12 10.23
N SER A 81 -2.09 2.38 10.08
CA SER A 81 -2.48 3.43 11.03
C SER A 81 -3.99 3.65 11.08
N ARG A 82 -4.67 3.64 9.93
CA ARG A 82 -6.12 3.79 9.84
C ARG A 82 -6.84 2.60 10.47
N ILE A 83 -6.36 1.39 10.21
CA ILE A 83 -6.93 0.17 10.80
C ILE A 83 -6.76 0.13 12.31
N LYS A 84 -5.65 0.63 12.85
CA LYS A 84 -5.49 0.80 14.30
C LYS A 84 -6.53 1.75 14.87
N LEU A 85 -6.75 2.91 14.24
CA LEU A 85 -7.78 3.86 14.67
C LEU A 85 -9.18 3.23 14.64
N LEU A 86 -9.51 2.54 13.55
CA LEU A 86 -10.77 1.84 13.41
C LEU A 86 -10.96 0.77 14.50
N ARG A 87 -9.91 0.00 14.81
CA ARG A 87 -9.92 -0.99 15.90
C ARG A 87 -10.25 -0.33 17.24
N HIS A 88 -9.71 0.87 17.51
CA HIS A 88 -10.03 1.60 18.74
C HIS A 88 -11.52 1.97 18.81
N GLU A 89 -12.12 2.40 17.70
CA GLU A 89 -13.56 2.68 17.65
C GLU A 89 -14.41 1.42 17.85
N ILE A 90 -14.08 0.33 17.16
CA ILE A 90 -14.77 -0.96 17.31
C ILE A 90 -14.69 -1.44 18.77
N SER A 91 -13.52 -1.35 19.39
CA SER A 91 -13.32 -1.72 20.80
C SER A 91 -14.13 -0.83 21.75
N TYR A 92 -14.21 0.47 21.46
CA TYR A 92 -15.06 1.40 22.20
C TYR A 92 -16.55 1.03 22.08
N ASN A 93 -17.06 0.84 20.86
CA ASN A 93 -18.44 0.46 20.61
C ASN A 93 -18.79 -0.89 21.26
N LYS A 94 -17.87 -1.86 21.19
CA LYS A 94 -17.99 -3.14 21.91
C LYS A 94 -18.22 -2.93 23.40
N ASN A 95 -17.47 -2.03 24.02
CA ASN A 95 -17.62 -1.74 25.46
C ASN A 95 -18.95 -1.03 25.78
N GLN A 96 -19.40 -0.10 24.93
CA GLN A 96 -20.72 0.55 25.12
C GLN A 96 -21.85 -0.47 25.02
N LEU A 97 -21.79 -1.36 24.03
CA LEU A 97 -22.76 -2.45 23.87
C LEU A 97 -22.74 -3.38 25.08
N LYS A 98 -21.56 -3.74 25.59
CA LYS A 98 -21.43 -4.56 26.79
C LYS A 98 -22.11 -3.92 28.00
N ILE A 99 -21.84 -2.65 28.26
CA ILE A 99 -22.46 -1.91 29.37
C ILE A 99 -23.99 -1.92 29.22
N CYS A 100 -24.49 -1.69 28.01
CA CYS A 100 -25.93 -1.69 27.75
C CYS A 100 -26.55 -3.06 28.00
N LEU A 101 -25.93 -4.14 27.50
CA LEU A 101 -26.37 -5.53 27.69
C LEU A 101 -26.33 -5.98 29.16
N ASP A 102 -25.28 -5.60 29.89
CA ASP A 102 -25.12 -5.95 31.31
C ASP A 102 -26.14 -5.20 32.21
N LEU A 103 -26.68 -4.06 31.75
CA LEU A 103 -27.67 -3.24 32.46
C LEU A 103 -29.13 -3.59 32.12
N VAL A 104 -29.37 -4.47 31.14
CA VAL A 104 -30.72 -4.92 30.70
C VAL A 104 -31.63 -5.37 31.84
N PRO A 105 -31.17 -6.09 32.90
CA PRO A 105 -32.08 -6.49 33.97
C PRO A 105 -32.47 -5.33 34.92
N VAL A 106 -31.85 -4.15 34.82
CA VAL A 106 -31.99 -3.04 35.79
C VAL A 106 -32.69 -1.82 35.19
N LYS A 107 -32.64 -1.64 33.86
CA LYS A 107 -33.15 -0.45 33.16
C LYS A 107 -34.29 -0.78 32.21
N SER A 108 -35.17 0.19 32.00
CA SER A 108 -36.22 0.09 30.98
C SER A 108 -35.61 0.14 29.57
N GLU A 109 -36.19 -0.59 28.61
CA GLU A 109 -35.74 -0.59 27.20
C GLU A 109 -35.50 0.83 26.63
N PRO A 110 -36.36 1.84 26.87
CA PRO A 110 -36.15 3.19 26.33
C PRO A 110 -34.88 3.89 26.83
N GLU A 111 -34.43 3.60 28.06
CA GLU A 111 -33.17 4.16 28.59
C GLU A 111 -31.94 3.53 27.94
N ILE A 112 -32.05 2.26 27.57
CA ILE A 112 -31.00 1.51 26.88
C ILE A 112 -30.89 2.00 25.44
N ASP A 113 -32.02 2.17 24.75
CA ASP A 113 -32.08 2.68 23.39
C ASP A 113 -31.46 4.10 23.31
N LYS A 114 -31.82 4.96 24.27
CA LYS A 114 -31.21 6.29 24.39
C LYS A 114 -29.70 6.20 24.60
N ALA A 115 -29.24 5.36 25.54
CA ALA A 115 -27.82 5.19 25.80
C ALA A 115 -27.04 4.68 24.58
N LEU A 116 -27.60 3.72 23.82
CA LEU A 116 -26.99 3.23 22.59
C LEU A 116 -26.90 4.32 21.53
N SER A 117 -27.98 5.08 21.32
CA SER A 117 -28.00 6.17 20.34
C SER A 117 -26.98 7.28 20.65
N GLU A 118 -26.81 7.63 21.93
CA GLU A 118 -25.93 8.72 22.37
C GLU A 118 -24.45 8.30 22.42
N ASN A 119 -24.15 7.04 22.75
CA ASN A 119 -22.78 6.61 23.04
C ASN A 119 -22.10 5.86 21.91
N LEU A 120 -22.83 5.25 20.96
CA LEU A 120 -22.20 4.56 19.83
C LEU A 120 -21.56 5.56 18.85
N ARG A 121 -20.42 5.19 18.26
CA ARG A 121 -19.65 6.05 17.34
C ARG A 121 -19.48 5.41 15.96
N THR A 122 -19.54 6.25 14.92
CA THR A 122 -19.30 5.86 13.53
C THR A 122 -18.37 6.84 12.80
N ASP A 123 -17.85 7.86 13.51
CA ASP A 123 -17.19 9.01 12.90
C ASP A 123 -15.87 8.62 12.21
N LEU A 124 -15.09 7.72 12.83
CA LEU A 124 -13.84 7.26 12.21
C LEU A 124 -14.11 6.38 11.00
N TRP A 125 -15.15 5.54 11.03
CA TRP A 125 -15.55 4.77 9.86
C TRP A 125 -15.96 5.68 8.70
N ASP A 126 -16.82 6.67 8.93
CA ASP A 126 -17.29 7.59 7.89
C ASP A 126 -16.13 8.37 7.24
N THR A 127 -15.10 8.67 8.03
CA THR A 127 -13.90 9.38 7.55
C THR A 127 -12.93 8.46 6.82
N LEU A 128 -12.77 7.21 7.28
CA LEU A 128 -11.73 6.29 6.83
C LEU A 128 -12.21 5.27 5.77
N ALA A 129 -13.52 5.13 5.53
CA ALA A 129 -14.07 4.09 4.67
C ALA A 129 -13.55 4.16 3.21
N VAL A 130 -13.57 5.35 2.60
CA VAL A 130 -13.05 5.59 1.22
C VAL A 130 -11.56 5.24 1.11
N ASP A 131 -10.88 5.39 2.22
CA ASP A 131 -9.44 5.25 2.35
C ASP A 131 -9.01 3.81 2.67
N ILE A 132 -9.95 2.97 3.10
CA ILE A 132 -9.76 1.56 3.44
C ILE A 132 -10.25 0.66 2.30
N ILE A 133 -11.30 1.07 1.57
CA ILE A 133 -11.93 0.27 0.50
C ILE A 133 -10.96 -0.09 -0.63
N GLU A 134 -10.01 0.80 -0.96
CA GLU A 134 -9.08 0.59 -2.07
C GLU A 134 -7.95 -0.39 -1.73
N ASP A 135 -7.56 -0.45 -0.45
CA ASP A 135 -6.31 -1.10 -0.02
C ASP A 135 -6.53 -2.31 0.90
N MET A 136 -7.76 -2.61 1.32
CA MET A 136 -8.08 -3.70 2.25
C MET A 136 -8.59 -4.97 1.53
N ASN A 137 -8.33 -6.14 2.12
CA ASN A 137 -8.95 -7.40 1.73
C ASN A 137 -10.49 -7.32 1.77
N TYR A 138 -11.13 -7.78 0.69
CA TYR A 138 -12.58 -7.74 0.51
C TYR A 138 -13.38 -8.40 1.65
N GLU A 139 -12.93 -9.55 2.17
CA GLU A 139 -13.62 -10.25 3.25
C GLU A 139 -13.59 -9.43 4.54
N LEU A 140 -12.42 -8.91 4.93
CA LEU A 140 -12.29 -8.07 6.12
C LEU A 140 -13.10 -6.78 5.97
N PHE A 141 -13.03 -6.17 4.79
CA PHE A 141 -13.80 -4.98 4.45
C PHE A 141 -15.32 -5.24 4.58
N SER A 142 -15.82 -6.33 4.00
CA SER A 142 -17.24 -6.70 4.08
C SER A 142 -17.72 -6.89 5.52
N ASN A 143 -16.91 -7.55 6.37
CA ASN A 143 -17.25 -7.73 7.78
C ASN A 143 -17.34 -6.39 8.53
N ILE A 144 -16.42 -5.47 8.24
CA ILE A 144 -16.42 -4.13 8.85
C ILE A 144 -17.65 -3.35 8.39
N VAL A 145 -17.97 -3.37 7.09
CA VAL A 145 -19.17 -2.71 6.54
C VAL A 145 -20.43 -3.23 7.21
N GLU A 146 -20.58 -4.55 7.33
CA GLU A 146 -21.75 -5.17 7.97
C GLU A 146 -21.88 -4.75 9.44
N LEU A 147 -20.77 -4.75 10.17
CA LEU A 147 -20.73 -4.28 11.55
C LEU A 147 -21.17 -2.82 11.67
N TYR A 148 -20.63 -1.93 10.83
CA TYR A 148 -20.97 -0.51 10.89
C TYR A 148 -22.38 -0.20 10.41
N TYR A 149 -22.94 -1.00 9.52
CA TYR A 149 -24.37 -0.95 9.19
C TYR A 149 -25.22 -1.26 10.44
N LYS A 150 -24.89 -2.33 11.18
CA LYS A 150 -25.62 -2.69 12.41
C LYS A 150 -25.47 -1.63 13.51
N ILE A 151 -24.28 -1.07 13.69
CA ILE A 151 -24.04 0.03 14.64
C ILE A 151 -24.81 1.28 14.24
N SER A 152 -24.82 1.65 12.96
CA SER A 152 -25.61 2.79 12.47
C SER A 152 -27.10 2.58 12.72
N ARG A 153 -27.59 1.35 12.52
CA ARG A 153 -28.97 0.98 12.83
C ARG A 153 -29.27 1.14 14.32
N LEU A 154 -28.36 0.68 15.19
CA LEU A 154 -28.44 0.88 16.64
C LEU A 154 -28.45 2.35 17.07
N LYS A 155 -27.91 3.27 16.25
CA LYS A 155 -27.95 4.71 16.52
C LYS A 155 -29.23 5.40 16.07
N GLN A 156 -29.89 4.90 15.04
CA GLN A 156 -30.97 5.60 14.34
C GLN A 156 -32.36 5.09 14.71
N GLU A 157 -32.51 3.80 15.01
CA GLU A 157 -33.80 3.24 15.43
C GLU A 157 -34.00 3.40 16.94
N GLY A 158 -35.24 3.50 17.40
CA GLY A 158 -35.57 3.86 18.79
C GLY A 158 -35.95 2.68 19.68
N THR A 159 -36.03 1.46 19.13
CA THR A 159 -36.40 0.24 19.86
C THR A 159 -35.67 -0.94 19.27
N PHE A 160 -34.87 -1.63 20.09
CA PHE A 160 -34.05 -2.75 19.64
C PHE A 160 -34.39 -4.05 20.35
N GLU A 161 -34.46 -5.13 19.58
CA GLU A 161 -34.50 -6.46 20.16
C GLU A 161 -33.17 -6.78 20.86
N HIS A 162 -33.25 -7.33 22.07
CA HIS A 162 -32.07 -7.78 22.83
C HIS A 162 -31.16 -8.73 22.02
N ASN A 163 -31.75 -9.58 21.16
CA ASN A 163 -31.02 -10.45 20.26
C ASN A 163 -30.19 -9.68 19.22
N PHE A 164 -30.67 -8.54 18.75
CA PHE A 164 -29.97 -7.68 17.81
C PHE A 164 -28.74 -7.01 18.47
N CYS A 165 -28.87 -6.57 19.72
CA CYS A 165 -27.74 -6.05 20.49
C CYS A 165 -26.67 -7.12 20.75
N ASN A 166 -27.08 -8.34 21.14
CA ASN A 166 -26.17 -9.47 21.36
C ASN A 166 -25.42 -9.89 20.09
N THR A 167 -26.13 -9.97 18.97
CA THR A 167 -25.52 -10.32 17.67
C THR A 167 -24.52 -9.25 17.24
N THR A 168 -24.87 -7.97 17.37
CA THR A 168 -23.95 -6.86 17.07
C THR A 168 -22.73 -6.86 17.99
N PHE A 169 -22.89 -7.18 19.28
CA PHE A 169 -21.78 -7.33 20.22
C PHE A 169 -20.84 -8.49 19.87
N ALA A 170 -21.39 -9.65 19.49
CA ALA A 170 -20.61 -10.80 19.04
C ALA A 170 -19.79 -10.46 17.79
N GLU A 171 -20.36 -9.68 16.88
CA GLU A 171 -19.71 -9.26 15.64
C GLU A 171 -18.65 -8.18 15.85
N CYS A 172 -18.86 -7.24 16.77
CA CYS A 172 -17.81 -6.37 17.30
C CYS A 172 -16.60 -7.19 17.79
N THR A 173 -16.87 -8.26 18.54
CA THR A 173 -15.82 -9.12 19.10
C THR A 173 -15.07 -9.87 18.00
N SER A 174 -15.81 -10.50 17.07
CA SER A 174 -15.24 -11.24 15.94
C SER A 174 -14.43 -10.33 15.02
N THR A 175 -14.98 -9.19 14.63
CA THR A 175 -14.32 -8.23 13.72
C THR A 175 -13.08 -7.63 14.36
N ASN A 176 -13.12 -7.30 15.66
CA ASN A 176 -11.94 -6.83 16.38
C ASN A 176 -10.81 -7.87 16.36
N ALA A 177 -11.12 -9.15 16.57
CA ALA A 177 -10.13 -10.23 16.51
C ALA A 177 -9.55 -10.39 15.09
N LYS A 178 -10.38 -10.34 14.04
CA LYS A 178 -9.92 -10.37 12.65
C LYS A 178 -8.97 -9.21 12.33
N ILE A 179 -9.28 -8.01 12.83
CA ILE A 179 -8.41 -6.84 12.68
C ILE A 179 -7.09 -7.03 13.44
N GLU A 180 -7.11 -7.62 14.64
CA GLU A 180 -5.87 -7.91 15.38
C GLU A 180 -4.96 -8.86 14.62
N ILE A 181 -5.50 -9.94 14.04
CA ILE A 181 -4.76 -10.87 13.19
C ILE A 181 -4.15 -10.13 11.97
N PHE A 182 -4.92 -9.26 11.32
CA PHE A 182 -4.41 -8.43 10.23
C PHE A 182 -3.28 -7.51 10.67
N LEU A 183 -3.37 -6.91 11.87
CA LEU A 183 -2.35 -6.01 12.39
C LEU A 183 -1.07 -6.73 12.83
N GLU A 184 -1.17 -7.99 13.26
CA GLU A 184 -0.02 -8.85 13.58
C GLU A 184 0.70 -9.31 12.31
N ASN A 185 -0.04 -9.55 11.23
CA ASN A 185 0.52 -9.96 9.95
C ASN A 185 -0.11 -9.20 8.76
N PRO A 186 0.28 -7.93 8.54
CA PRO A 186 -0.31 -7.12 7.46
C PRO A 186 0.01 -7.69 6.07
N ASP A 187 1.12 -8.41 5.94
CA ASP A 187 1.59 -8.98 4.69
C ASP A 187 0.86 -10.27 4.30
N SER A 188 0.20 -10.98 5.23
CA SER A 188 -0.56 -12.20 4.91
C SER A 188 -1.89 -11.94 4.20
N PHE A 189 -2.31 -10.68 4.09
CA PHE A 189 -3.55 -10.25 3.45
C PHE A 189 -3.34 -9.45 2.15
N LEU A 190 -2.08 -9.25 1.76
CA LEU A 190 -1.71 -8.74 0.46
C LEU A 190 -1.32 -9.94 -0.40
N TYR A 191 -1.86 -10.01 -1.62
CA TYR A 191 -1.77 -11.09 -2.60
C TYR A 191 -2.77 -12.26 -2.40
N PRO A 192 -3.70 -12.49 -3.36
CA PRO A 192 -4.15 -13.86 -3.57
C PRO A 192 -2.91 -14.66 -3.96
N THR A 193 -2.66 -15.78 -3.28
CA THR A 193 -1.67 -16.76 -3.72
C THR A 193 -1.98 -17.12 -5.17
N SER A 194 -1.15 -16.62 -6.09
CA SER A 194 -1.15 -16.99 -7.50
C SER A 194 -0.65 -18.41 -7.69
#